data_AF-A0A6N9TYS8-F1
#
_entry.id   AF-A0A6N9TYS8-F1
#
_cell.length_a   1.000
_cell.length_b   1.000
_cell.length_c   1.000
_cell.angle_alpha   90.00
_cell.angle_beta   90.00
_cell.angle_gamma   90.00
#
_symmetry.space_group_name_H-M   'P 1'
#
loop_
_entity.id
_entity.type
_entity.pdbx_description
1 polymer ?
#
loop_
_entity_poly.entity_id
_entity_poly.type
_entity_poly.pdbx_seq_one_letter_code
_entity_poly.pdbx_strand_id
1 'polypeptide(L)'
;MTPGPPAARTDSYYGRPVIKAPAWSAQDIAGYFFLGGLAGAGSVLAAGAQLTGRTTTARALKVSSLAAVGLSAAALVHDLGRPSRFPHMLRVFKPTSPMSMGSWLLSAYGPAAGAAALTSVTGRLPRTGAAATAASALLGPALATYTAVLAADTAVP
;
A
#
# COMPACT_ATOMS: atom_id res chain seq x y z
N MET A 1 46.84 0.76 37.03
CA MET A 1 45.61 -0.02 36.76
C MET A 1 44.51 0.97 36.40
N THR A 2 44.11 1.02 35.12
CA THR A 2 42.97 1.83 34.69
C THR A 2 41.67 1.17 35.18
N PRO A 3 40.68 1.93 35.68
CA PRO A 3 39.41 1.33 36.11
C PRO A 3 38.74 0.64 34.92
N GLY A 4 38.23 -0.57 35.12
CA GLY A 4 37.44 -1.26 34.11
C GLY A 4 36.16 -0.46 33.76
N PRO A 5 35.59 -0.66 32.55
CA PRO A 5 34.38 0.04 32.15
C PRO A 5 33.24 -0.20 33.16
N PRO A 6 32.35 0.79 33.37
CA PRO A 6 31.24 0.66 34.32
C PRO A 6 30.38 -0.56 33.97
N ALA A 7 30.00 -1.32 34.99
CA ALA A 7 29.12 -2.48 34.83
C ALA A 7 27.82 -2.06 34.12
N ALA A 8 27.47 -2.77 33.05
CA ALA A 8 26.23 -2.52 32.33
C ALA A 8 25.05 -2.66 33.30
N ARG A 9 24.21 -1.62 33.39
CA ARG A 9 23.00 -1.63 34.20
C ARG A 9 22.06 -2.70 33.65
N THR A 10 21.98 -3.85 34.31
CA THR A 10 21.01 -4.90 33.99
C THR A 10 19.65 -4.46 34.49
N ASP A 11 18.90 -3.74 33.66
CA ASP A 11 17.49 -3.51 33.93
C ASP A 11 16.79 -4.88 34.05
N SER A 12 16.08 -5.09 35.14
CA SER A 12 15.35 -6.33 35.42
C SER A 12 14.32 -6.63 34.32
N TYR A 13 14.24 -7.90 33.92
CA TYR A 13 13.25 -8.38 32.94
C TYR A 13 11.80 -8.29 33.47
N TYR A 14 11.63 -8.38 34.80
CA TYR A 14 10.33 -8.32 35.45
C TYR A 14 9.67 -6.95 35.26
N GLY A 15 8.40 -6.94 34.86
CA GLY A 15 7.63 -5.73 34.61
C GLY A 15 7.77 -5.13 33.21
N ARG A 16 8.58 -5.73 32.32
CA ARG A 16 8.61 -5.33 30.90
C ARG A 16 7.49 -6.02 30.11
N PRO A 17 6.82 -5.31 29.18
CA PRO A 17 5.87 -5.93 28.26
C PRO A 17 6.52 -7.10 27.51
N VAL A 18 5.82 -8.23 27.44
CA VAL A 18 6.28 -9.42 26.69
C VAL A 18 6.40 -9.10 25.19
N ILE A 19 5.54 -8.21 24.69
CA ILE A 19 5.51 -7.77 23.29
C ILE A 19 6.05 -6.35 23.20
N LYS A 20 6.91 -6.09 22.21
CA LYS A 20 7.36 -4.73 21.90
C LYS A 20 6.17 -3.88 21.47
N ALA A 21 6.11 -2.65 21.98
CA ALA A 21 5.10 -1.70 21.57
C ALA A 21 5.17 -1.49 20.04
N PRO A 22 4.00 -1.37 19.37
CA PRO A 22 3.88 -0.81 18.04
C PRO A 22 4.78 0.40 17.84
N ALA A 23 5.79 0.29 16.97
CA ALA A 23 6.67 1.42 16.62
C ALA A 23 6.06 2.35 15.56
N TRP A 24 4.81 2.09 15.16
CA TRP A 24 4.16 2.73 14.04
C TRP A 24 3.57 4.08 14.41
N SER A 25 3.67 5.05 13.50
CA SER A 25 2.88 6.28 13.58
C SER A 25 1.44 5.98 13.15
N ALA A 26 0.48 6.20 14.06
CA ALA A 26 -0.94 5.95 13.78
C ALA A 26 -1.46 6.76 12.57
N GLN A 27 -0.89 7.94 12.31
CA GLN A 27 -1.27 8.80 11.20
C GLN A 27 -0.83 8.23 9.85
N ASP A 28 0.38 7.67 9.77
CA ASP A 28 0.91 7.13 8.52
C ASP A 28 0.18 5.84 8.14
N ILE A 29 -0.07 4.94 9.10
CA ILE A 29 -0.78 3.68 8.86
C ILE A 29 -2.25 3.88 8.51
N ALA A 30 -2.99 4.67 9.29
CA ALA A 30 -4.39 4.94 8.98
C ALA A 30 -4.52 5.63 7.62
N GLY A 31 -3.58 6.54 7.31
CA GLY A 31 -3.50 7.23 6.03
C GLY A 31 -3.34 6.26 4.87
N TYR A 32 -2.30 5.43 4.86
CA TYR A 32 -2.07 4.54 3.71
C TYR A 32 -3.09 3.40 3.62
N PHE A 33 -3.69 2.96 4.74
CA PHE A 33 -4.80 2.00 4.75
C PHE A 33 -6.03 2.58 4.05
N PHE A 34 -6.46 3.77 4.47
CA PHE A 34 -7.60 4.45 3.88
C PHE A 34 -7.37 4.74 2.40
N LEU A 35 -6.20 5.29 2.07
CA LEU A 35 -5.85 5.65 0.69
C LEU A 35 -5.70 4.41 -0.21
N GLY A 36 -5.17 3.31 0.31
CA GLY A 36 -5.11 2.02 -0.40
C GLY A 36 -6.51 1.48 -0.70
N GLY A 37 -7.42 1.52 0.28
CA GLY A 37 -8.83 1.16 0.12
C GLY A 37 -9.55 2.03 -0.89
N LEU A 38 -9.39 3.36 -0.78
CA LEU A 38 -9.96 4.34 -1.70
C LEU A 38 -9.48 4.11 -3.14
N ALA A 39 -8.18 3.85 -3.32
CA ALA A 39 -7.61 3.55 -4.62
C ALA A 39 -8.26 2.29 -5.22
N GLY A 40 -8.27 1.18 -4.48
CA GLY A 40 -8.80 -0.10 -4.93
C GLY A 40 -10.28 -0.05 -5.29
N ALA A 41 -11.11 0.49 -4.39
CA ALA A 41 -12.55 0.64 -4.64
C ALA A 41 -12.83 1.61 -5.81
N GLY A 42 -12.09 2.72 -5.89
CA GLY A 42 -12.20 3.69 -6.98
C GLY A 42 -11.90 3.07 -8.35
N SER A 43 -10.95 2.14 -8.45
CA SER A 43 -10.64 1.43 -9.69
C SER A 43 -11.77 0.50 -10.14
N VAL A 44 -12.43 -0.18 -9.19
CA VAL A 44 -13.61 -1.01 -9.49
C VAL A 44 -14.76 -0.14 -10.00
N LEU A 45 -15.03 0.98 -9.32
CA LEU A 45 -16.04 1.94 -9.76
C LEU A 45 -15.69 2.57 -11.11
N ALA A 46 -14.40 2.83 -11.37
CA ALA A 46 -13.94 3.37 -12.65
C ALA A 46 -14.23 2.40 -13.81
N ALA A 47 -14.01 1.10 -13.61
CA ALA A 47 -14.35 0.08 -14.59
C ALA A 47 -15.87 0.03 -14.84
N GLY A 48 -16.69 0.04 -13.77
CA GLY A 48 -18.15 0.09 -13.90
C GLY A 48 -18.64 1.36 -14.63
N ALA A 49 -18.08 2.52 -14.31
CA ALA A 49 -18.37 3.77 -14.99
C ALA A 49 -17.98 3.72 -16.47
N GLN A 50 -16.84 3.11 -16.81
CA GLN A 50 -16.42 2.93 -18.19
C GLN A 50 -17.35 1.99 -18.97
N LEU A 51 -17.73 0.86 -18.39
CA LEU A 51 -18.64 -0.11 -19.02
C LEU A 51 -20.03 0.46 -19.25
N THR A 52 -20.46 1.40 -18.40
CA THR A 52 -21.76 2.07 -18.51
C THR A 52 -21.72 3.36 -19.36
N GLY A 53 -20.60 3.63 -20.04
CA GLY A 53 -20.45 4.81 -20.92
C GLY A 53 -20.28 6.15 -20.20
N ARG A 54 -20.09 6.16 -18.87
CA ARG A 54 -19.89 7.35 -18.03
C ARG A 54 -18.42 7.78 -18.04
N THR A 55 -17.96 8.25 -19.18
CA THR A 55 -16.53 8.51 -19.45
C THR A 55 -15.90 9.58 -18.55
N THR A 56 -16.63 10.63 -18.20
CA THR A 56 -16.18 11.69 -17.29
C THR A 56 -15.98 11.15 -15.88
N THR A 57 -16.96 10.42 -15.35
CA THR A 57 -16.88 9.74 -14.05
C THR A 57 -15.76 8.72 -14.03
N ALA A 58 -15.63 7.90 -15.08
CA ALA A 58 -14.56 6.90 -15.18
C ALA A 58 -13.17 7.56 -15.15
N ARG A 59 -12.98 8.67 -15.86
CA ARG A 59 -11.72 9.43 -15.85
C ARG A 59 -11.43 10.02 -14.46
N ALA A 60 -12.42 10.64 -13.82
CA ALA A 60 -12.26 11.20 -12.49
C ALA A 60 -11.84 10.13 -11.48
N LEU A 61 -12.49 8.95 -11.52
CA LEU A 61 -12.17 7.82 -10.64
C LEU A 61 -10.77 7.24 -10.91
N LYS A 62 -10.34 7.12 -12.17
CA LYS A 62 -8.97 6.64 -12.48
C LYS A 62 -7.90 7.59 -11.94
N VAL A 63 -8.12 8.90 -12.10
CA VAL A 63 -7.19 9.92 -11.62
C VAL A 63 -7.15 9.96 -10.10
N SER A 64 -8.30 9.93 -9.43
CA SER A 64 -8.36 9.91 -7.97
C SER A 64 -7.77 8.62 -7.39
N SER A 65 -8.01 7.47 -8.03
CA SER A 65 -7.40 6.20 -7.65
C SER A 65 -5.88 6.19 -7.80
N LEU A 66 -5.35 6.81 -8.85
CA LEU A 66 -3.90 6.98 -9.03
C LEU A 66 -3.32 7.90 -7.95
N ALA A 67 -3.99 9.02 -7.67
CA ALA A 67 -3.56 9.94 -6.61
C ALA A 67 -3.57 9.25 -5.24
N ALA A 68 -4.63 8.50 -4.92
CA ALA A 68 -4.76 7.77 -3.67
C ALA A 68 -3.67 6.72 -3.49
N VAL A 69 -3.38 5.90 -4.51
CA VAL A 69 -2.28 4.91 -4.39
C VAL A 69 -0.91 5.57 -4.34
N GLY A 70 -0.71 6.70 -5.04
CA GLY A 70 0.53 7.47 -4.97
C GLY A 70 0.79 8.01 -3.56
N LEU A 71 -0.24 8.57 -2.92
CA LEU A 71 -0.18 9.02 -1.53
C LEU A 71 0.01 7.86 -0.56
N SER A 72 -0.67 6.72 -0.78
CA SER A 72 -0.50 5.50 0.02
C SER A 72 0.94 4.98 -0.04
N ALA A 73 1.52 4.92 -1.25
CA ALA A 73 2.92 4.52 -1.45
C ALA A 73 3.91 5.51 -0.80
N ALA A 74 3.65 6.82 -0.91
CA ALA A 74 4.48 7.85 -0.29
C ALA A 74 4.48 7.73 1.25
N ALA A 75 3.31 7.54 1.85
CA ALA A 75 3.17 7.31 3.29
C ALA A 75 3.89 6.01 3.74
N LEU A 76 3.77 4.93 2.97
CA LEU A 76 4.51 3.68 3.24
C LEU A 76 6.03 3.90 3.19
N VAL A 77 6.53 4.60 2.18
CA VAL A 77 7.96 4.89 2.01
C VAL A 77 8.48 5.83 3.12
N HIS A 78 7.66 6.75 3.60
CA HIS A 78 7.95 7.57 4.76
C HIS A 78 8.08 6.73 6.03
N ASP A 79 7.12 5.83 6.28
CA ASP A 79 7.12 4.90 7.43
C ASP A 79 8.34 3.96 7.43
N LEU A 80 8.82 3.54 6.24
CA LEU A 80 10.05 2.76 6.08
C LEU A 80 11.31 3.47 6.61
N GLY A 81 11.31 4.81 6.71
CA GLY A 81 12.44 5.64 7.16
C GLY A 81 13.69 5.63 6.26
N ARG A 82 13.82 4.65 5.37
CA ARG A 82 14.88 4.54 4.35
C ARG A 82 14.30 4.10 2.99
N PRO A 83 14.01 5.04 2.07
CA PRO A 83 13.32 4.76 0.82
C PRO A 83 14.02 3.75 -0.09
N SER A 84 15.37 3.67 -0.04
CA SER A 84 16.15 2.68 -0.79
C SER A 84 15.86 1.22 -0.41
N ARG A 85 15.11 0.97 0.66
CA ARG A 85 14.70 -0.37 1.10
C ARG A 85 13.46 -0.89 0.40
N PHE A 86 12.62 -0.04 -0.20
CA PHE A 86 11.43 -0.51 -0.94
C PHE A 86 11.74 -1.63 -1.96
N PRO A 87 12.75 -1.51 -2.85
CA PRO A 87 13.07 -2.59 -3.79
C PRO A 87 13.56 -3.88 -3.11
N HIS A 88 14.01 -3.83 -1.84
CA HIS A 88 14.35 -5.03 -1.09
C HIS A 88 13.10 -5.84 -0.69
N MET A 89 11.94 -5.19 -0.54
CA MET A 89 10.67 -5.84 -0.24
C MET A 89 10.14 -6.65 -1.44
N LEU A 90 10.55 -6.27 -2.67
CA LEU A 90 10.15 -6.93 -3.91
C LEU A 90 11.05 -8.09 -4.33
N ARG A 91 12.01 -8.50 -3.50
CA ARG A 91 12.91 -9.62 -3.82
C ARG A 91 12.29 -10.98 -3.54
N VAL A 92 11.38 -11.06 -2.58
CA VAL A 92 10.81 -12.32 -2.11
C VAL A 92 9.30 -12.30 -2.29
N PHE A 93 8.79 -13.34 -2.96
CA PHE A 93 7.35 -13.60 -3.02
C PHE A 93 6.98 -14.57 -1.90
N LYS A 94 6.36 -14.05 -0.83
CA LYS A 94 5.97 -14.83 0.35
C LYS A 94 4.46 -14.71 0.61
N PRO A 95 3.63 -15.63 0.08
CA PRO A 95 2.18 -15.60 0.24
C PRO A 95 1.69 -15.60 1.69
N THR A 96 2.46 -16.20 2.60
CA THR A 96 2.15 -16.25 4.03
C THR A 96 2.49 -14.96 4.78
N SER A 97 3.01 -13.93 4.12
CA SER A 97 3.33 -12.64 4.73
C SER A 97 2.48 -11.53 4.09
N PRO A 98 1.52 -10.96 4.82
CA PRO A 98 0.68 -9.87 4.31
C PRO A 98 1.50 -8.66 3.84
N MET A 99 2.64 -8.37 4.48
CA MET A 99 3.54 -7.27 4.09
C MET A 99 4.26 -7.53 2.74
N SER A 100 4.68 -8.77 2.49
CA SER A 100 5.25 -9.16 1.19
C SER A 100 4.19 -9.03 0.10
N MET A 101 2.99 -9.58 0.34
CA MET A 101 1.89 -9.51 -0.61
C MET A 101 1.43 -8.09 -0.91
N GLY A 102 1.37 -7.22 0.11
CA GLY A 102 1.05 -5.81 -0.05
C GLY A 102 2.00 -5.07 -0.98
N SER A 103 3.31 -5.32 -0.84
CA SER A 103 4.35 -4.71 -1.68
C SER A 103 4.21 -5.14 -3.15
N TRP A 104 3.94 -6.44 -3.38
CA TRP A 104 3.67 -6.96 -4.72
C TRP A 104 2.37 -6.42 -5.32
N LEU A 105 1.30 -6.31 -4.52
CA LEU A 105 0.03 -5.73 -4.94
C LEU A 105 0.18 -4.26 -5.35
N LEU A 106 0.85 -3.43 -4.53
CA LEU A 106 1.15 -2.04 -4.85
C LEU A 106 1.96 -1.91 -6.15
N SER A 107 2.97 -2.77 -6.32
CA SER A 107 3.85 -2.75 -7.49
C SER A 107 3.14 -3.18 -8.78
N ALA A 108 2.16 -4.07 -8.70
CA ALA A 108 1.36 -4.48 -9.86
C ALA A 108 0.23 -3.47 -10.16
N TYR A 109 -0.46 -3.00 -9.12
CA TYR A 109 -1.60 -2.10 -9.23
C TYR A 109 -1.19 -0.69 -9.69
N GLY A 110 -0.09 -0.15 -9.14
CA GLY A 110 0.36 1.23 -9.42
C GLY A 110 0.54 1.52 -10.93
N PRO A 111 1.31 0.70 -11.67
CA PRO A 111 1.45 0.85 -13.12
C PRO A 111 0.14 0.69 -13.89
N ALA A 112 -0.73 -0.23 -13.48
CA ALA A 112 -2.04 -0.43 -14.12
C ALA A 112 -2.94 0.80 -13.93
N ALA A 113 -3.05 1.31 -12.70
CA ALA A 113 -3.80 2.53 -12.39
C ALA A 113 -3.20 3.75 -13.11
N GLY A 114 -1.87 3.85 -13.16
CA GLY A 114 -1.14 4.88 -13.90
C GLY A 114 -1.48 4.89 -15.39
N ALA A 115 -1.35 3.73 -16.04
CA ALA A 115 -1.68 3.58 -17.45
C ALA A 115 -3.16 3.87 -17.73
N ALA A 116 -4.08 3.41 -16.88
CA ALA A 116 -5.51 3.69 -17.01
C ALA A 116 -5.80 5.19 -16.92
N ALA A 117 -5.20 5.90 -15.96
CA ALA A 117 -5.36 7.34 -15.80
C ALA A 117 -4.75 8.11 -16.98
N LEU A 118 -3.50 7.83 -17.34
CA LEU A 118 -2.77 8.48 -18.44
C LEU A 118 -3.51 8.35 -19.78
N THR A 119 -3.95 7.15 -20.14
CA THR A 119 -4.72 6.91 -21.37
C THR A 119 -6.08 7.62 -21.34
N SER A 120 -6.75 7.64 -20.17
CA SER A 120 -8.03 8.36 -20.03
C SER A 120 -7.89 9.89 -20.12
N VAL A 121 -6.75 10.44 -19.69
CA VAL A 121 -6.47 11.88 -19.73
C VAL A 121 -6.03 12.32 -21.12
N THR A 122 -5.15 11.54 -21.76
CA THR A 122 -4.59 11.86 -23.08
C THR A 122 -5.49 11.46 -24.24
N GLY A 123 -6.45 10.56 -24.02
CA GLY A 123 -7.28 9.97 -25.07
C GLY A 123 -6.52 9.03 -26.01
N ARG A 124 -5.24 8.73 -25.74
CA ARG A 124 -4.40 7.90 -26.58
C ARG A 124 -4.47 6.43 -26.16
N LEU A 125 -4.35 5.53 -27.13
CA LEU A 125 -4.33 4.07 -26.94
C LEU A 125 -5.53 3.55 -26.11
N PRO A 126 -6.79 3.78 -26.54
CA PRO A 126 -7.97 3.44 -25.75
C PRO A 126 -8.08 1.95 -25.41
N ARG A 127 -7.55 1.06 -26.26
CA ARG A 127 -7.50 -0.39 -26.00
C ARG A 127 -6.59 -0.74 -24.83
N THR A 128 -5.39 -0.14 -24.77
CA THR A 128 -4.47 -0.37 -23.65
C THR A 128 -5.02 0.27 -22.38
N GLY A 129 -5.67 1.43 -22.48
CA GLY A 129 -6.36 2.05 -21.36
C GLY A 129 -7.50 1.22 -20.79
N ALA A 130 -8.28 0.55 -21.65
CA ALA A 130 -9.32 -0.38 -21.22
C ALA A 130 -8.73 -1.61 -20.51
N ALA A 131 -7.68 -2.21 -21.07
CA ALA A 131 -6.99 -3.33 -20.45
C ALA A 131 -6.38 -2.94 -19.09
N ALA A 132 -5.75 -1.77 -19.00
CA ALA A 132 -5.19 -1.24 -17.76
C ALA A 132 -6.28 -0.98 -16.70
N THR A 133 -7.45 -0.48 -17.12
CA THR A 133 -8.60 -0.27 -16.22
C THR A 133 -9.16 -1.59 -15.71
N ALA A 134 -9.23 -2.63 -16.56
CA ALA A 134 -9.64 -3.96 -16.14
C ALA A 134 -8.63 -4.56 -15.15
N ALA A 135 -7.33 -4.46 -15.44
CA ALA A 135 -6.28 -4.93 -14.55
C ALA A 135 -6.32 -4.22 -13.18
N SER A 136 -6.47 -2.89 -13.15
CA SER A 136 -6.57 -2.14 -11.90
C SER A 136 -7.85 -2.48 -11.13
N ALA A 137 -8.97 -2.73 -11.81
CA ALA A 137 -10.21 -3.15 -11.19
C ALA A 137 -10.15 -4.58 -10.63
N LEU A 138 -9.39 -5.48 -11.25
CA LEU A 138 -9.16 -6.84 -10.74
C LEU A 138 -8.25 -6.84 -9.50
N LEU A 139 -7.19 -6.03 -9.52
CA LEU A 139 -6.26 -5.90 -8.39
C LEU A 139 -6.80 -5.04 -7.25
N GLY A 140 -7.75 -4.14 -7.55
CA GLY A 140 -8.33 -3.19 -6.60
C GLY A 140 -8.92 -3.82 -5.33
N PRO A 141 -9.76 -4.88 -5.41
CA PRO A 141 -10.28 -5.57 -4.25
C PRO A 141 -9.20 -6.18 -3.35
N ALA A 142 -8.14 -6.73 -3.94
CA ALA A 142 -7.01 -7.26 -3.18
C ALA A 142 -6.24 -6.13 -2.47
N LEU A 143 -6.01 -5.00 -3.15
CA LEU A 143 -5.40 -3.81 -2.55
C LEU A 143 -6.27 -3.21 -1.43
N ALA A 144 -7.59 -3.28 -1.57
CA ALA A 144 -8.52 -2.73 -0.58
C ALA A 144 -8.63 -3.60 0.69
N THR A 145 -8.39 -4.90 0.58
CA THR A 145 -8.60 -5.85 1.69
C THR A 145 -7.31 -6.33 2.35
N TYR A 146 -6.15 -6.31 1.69
CA TYR A 146 -4.91 -6.87 2.29
C TYR A 146 -4.47 -6.13 3.56
N THR A 147 -4.80 -4.84 3.72
CA THR A 147 -4.50 -4.07 4.93
C THR A 147 -5.29 -4.55 6.14
N ALA A 148 -6.50 -5.10 5.94
CA ALA A 148 -7.25 -5.75 7.00
C ALA A 148 -6.54 -7.03 7.48
N VAL A 149 -5.92 -7.77 6.56
CA VAL A 149 -5.10 -8.95 6.91
C VAL A 149 -3.88 -8.52 7.71
N LEU A 150 -3.20 -7.42 7.33
CA LEU A 150 -2.10 -6.85 8.11
C LEU A 150 -2.51 -6.49 9.54
N ALA A 151 -3.70 -5.89 9.71
CA ALA A 151 -4.23 -5.52 11.01
C ALA A 151 -4.61 -6.75 11.86
N ALA A 152 -5.08 -7.83 11.23
CA ALA A 152 -5.50 -9.05 11.92
C ALA A 152 -4.33 -10.00 12.26
N ASP A 153 -3.23 -9.94 11.50
CA ASP A 153 -2.04 -10.82 11.65
C ASP A 153 -1.02 -10.28 12.68
N THR A 154 -1.50 -9.56 13.70
CA THR A 154 -0.67 -9.02 14.79
C THR A 154 -1.01 -9.69 16.12
N ALA A 155 0.00 -9.89 16.97
CA ALA A 155 -0.19 -10.40 18.33
C ALA A 155 -0.60 -9.32 19.34
N VAL A 156 -0.73 -8.07 18.88
CA VAL A 156 -1.21 -6.94 19.69
C VAL A 156 -2.74 -6.96 19.68
N PRO A 157 -3.40 -7.09 20.84
CA PRO A 157 -4.86 -7.15 20.93
C PRO A 157 -5.55 -5.82 20.59
#